data_AF-A0A376FJ34-F1
#
_entry.id   AF-A0A376FJ34-F1
#
_cell.length_a   1.000
_cell.length_b   1.000
_cell.length_c   1.000
_cell.angle_alpha   90.00
_cell.angle_beta   90.00
_cell.angle_gamma   90.00
#
_symmetry.space_group_name_H-M   'P 1'
#
loop_
_entity.id
_entity.type
_entity.pdbx_description
1 polymer ?
#
loop_
_entity_poly.entity_id
_entity_poly.type
_entity_poly.pdbx_seq_one_letter_code
_entity_poly.pdbx_strand_id
1 'polypeptide(L)' 'MWVNSRKGRIITRAQVSDRPNKGAVYMTYQWWIGACNELVTENLSPITKTPEYKYCAVRVEPNCGSARCGTVCHRRI' A
#
# COMPACT_ATOMS: atom_id res chain seq x y z
N MET A 1 0.91 -3.64 -9.54
CA MET A 1 0.50 -4.77 -8.69
C MET A 1 -0.73 -4.38 -7.93
N TRP A 2 -1.57 -5.36 -7.63
CA TRP A 2 -2.74 -5.17 -6.79
C TRP A 2 -2.36 -5.43 -5.34
N VAL A 3 -2.79 -4.57 -4.45
CA VAL A 3 -2.63 -4.73 -3.01
C VAL A 3 -4.02 -4.73 -2.41
N ASN A 4 -4.42 -5.87 -1.84
CA ASN A 4 -5.74 -6.09 -1.30
C ASN A 4 -5.64 -6.15 0.23
N SER A 5 -6.53 -5.45 0.92
CA SER A 5 -6.72 -5.50 2.36
C SER A 5 -8.18 -5.85 2.67
N ARG A 6 -8.53 -5.97 3.95
CA ARG A 6 -9.91 -6.17 4.39
C ARG A 6 -10.82 -5.01 4.01
N LYS A 7 -10.32 -3.76 4.03
CA LYS A 7 -11.09 -2.56 3.73
C LYS A 7 -11.26 -2.28 2.24
N GLY A 8 -10.27 -2.64 1.43
CA GLY A 8 -10.26 -2.22 0.04
C GLY A 8 -9.09 -2.79 -0.75
N ARG A 9 -8.98 -2.33 -2.00
CA ARG A 9 -7.97 -2.77 -2.95
C ARG A 9 -7.40 -1.56 -3.67
N ILE A 10 -6.08 -1.50 -3.77
CA ILE A 10 -5.37 -0.43 -4.47
C ILE A 10 -4.42 -0.98 -5.53
N ILE A 11 -4.07 -0.11 -6.46
CA ILE A 11 -3.06 -0.38 -7.51
C ILE A 11 -1.82 0.44 -7.19
N THR A 12 -0.67 -0.23 -7.08
CA THR A 12 0.62 0.43 -6.92
C THR A 12 1.71 -0.22 -7.75
N ARG A 13 2.85 0.46 -7.88
CA ARG A 13 4.03 -0.10 -8.53
C ARG A 13 4.93 -0.77 -7.52
N ALA A 14 5.48 -1.92 -7.89
CA ALA A 14 6.44 -2.61 -7.04
C ALA A 14 7.85 -2.09 -7.32
N GLN A 15 8.56 -1.72 -6.26
CA GLN A 15 9.98 -1.41 -6.31
C GLN A 15 10.68 -2.43 -5.41
N VAL A 16 11.35 -3.39 -6.04
CA VAL A 16 12.08 -4.45 -5.32
C VAL A 16 13.42 -3.87 -4.87
N SER A 17 13.75 -4.03 -3.60
CA SER A 17 15.04 -3.69 -3.02
C SER A 17 15.27 -4.52 -1.75
N ASP A 18 16.50 -4.56 -1.27
CA ASP A 18 16.88 -5.29 -0.05
C ASP A 18 16.66 -4.48 1.25
N ARG A 19 16.15 -3.23 1.13
CA ARG A 19 15.81 -2.37 2.28
C ARG A 19 14.65 -2.90 3.13
N PRO A 20 13.50 -3.30 2.55
CA PRO A 20 12.39 -3.84 3.34
C PRO A 20 12.68 -5.25 3.86
N ASN A 21 12.23 -5.52 5.09
CA ASN A 21 12.30 -6.86 5.67
C ASN A 21 11.47 -7.86 4.86
N LYS A 22 11.96 -9.11 4.76
CA LYS A 22 11.23 -10.20 4.10
C LYS A 22 9.86 -10.39 4.77
N GLY A 23 8.79 -10.37 3.98
CA GLY A 23 7.41 -10.48 4.47
C GLY A 23 6.75 -9.16 4.84
N ALA A 24 7.47 -8.03 4.82
CA ALA A 24 6.92 -6.70 5.03
C ALA A 24 6.89 -5.90 3.71
N VAL A 25 5.84 -5.11 3.53
CA VAL A 25 5.69 -4.19 2.39
C VAL A 25 5.58 -2.77 2.93
N TYR A 26 6.29 -1.84 2.30
CA TYR A 26 6.30 -0.44 2.69
C TYR A 26 5.68 0.41 1.58
N MET A 27 4.83 1.34 2.00
CA MET A 27 4.08 2.23 1.12
C MET A 27 3.98 3.62 1.78
N THR A 28 3.98 4.66 0.96
CA THR A 28 3.84 6.05 1.43
C THR A 28 2.42 6.54 1.18
N TYR A 29 1.90 7.36 2.08
CA TYR A 29 0.54 7.92 2.04
C TYR A 29 0.41 9.23 1.21
N GLN A 30 1.47 9.66 0.52
CA GLN A 30 1.49 10.92 -0.25
C GLN A 30 0.73 10.85 -1.59
N TRP A 31 0.30 9.66 -2.02
CA TRP A 31 -0.25 9.45 -3.35
C TRP A 31 -1.78 9.42 -3.34
N TRP A 32 -2.38 10.26 -4.17
CA TRP A 32 -3.78 10.22 -4.58
C TRP A 32 -4.15 8.90 -5.27
N ILE A 33 -3.32 8.42 -6.20
CA ILE A 33 -3.50 7.13 -6.88
C ILE A 33 -2.69 6.07 -6.13
N GLY A 34 -3.39 5.07 -5.59
CA GLY A 34 -2.76 4.06 -4.72
C GLY A 34 -2.67 4.51 -3.27
N ALA A 35 -3.68 5.27 -2.80
CA ALA A 35 -3.76 5.75 -1.43
C ALA A 35 -3.74 4.58 -0.42
N CYS A 36 -2.65 4.48 0.34
CA CYS A 36 -2.49 3.38 1.29
C CYS A 36 -3.50 3.46 2.44
N ASN A 37 -4.03 4.64 2.72
CA ASN A 37 -5.05 4.87 3.75
C ASN A 37 -6.35 4.10 3.48
N GLU A 38 -6.69 3.84 2.21
CA GLU A 38 -7.86 3.03 1.83
C GLU A 38 -7.71 1.55 2.22
N LEU A 39 -6.47 1.09 2.45
CA LEU A 39 -6.20 -0.26 2.92
C LEU A 39 -6.22 -0.38 4.44
N VAL A 40 -5.89 0.69 5.16
CA VAL A 40 -5.64 0.62 6.60
C VAL A 40 -6.96 0.64 7.37
N THR A 41 -7.14 -0.37 8.22
CA THR A 41 -8.24 -0.37 9.18
C THR A 41 -7.99 0.65 10.28
N GLU A 42 -9.02 1.43 10.62
CA GLU A 42 -8.98 2.36 11.75
C GLU A 42 -9.06 1.57 13.05
N ASN A 43 -7.93 1.00 13.47
CA ASN A 43 -7.76 0.47 14.81
C ASN A 43 -7.30 1.63 15.71
N LEU A 44 -8.25 2.25 16.41
CA LEU A 44 -7.95 3.37 17.29
C LEU A 44 -7.44 2.86 18.63
N SER A 45 -6.34 3.46 19.10
CA SER A 45 -5.89 3.27 20.48
C SER A 45 -6.98 3.70 21.48
N PRO A 46 -7.25 2.92 22.55
CA PRO A 46 -8.34 3.18 23.49
C PRO A 46 -8.19 4.48 24.29
N ILE A 47 -6.96 5.02 24.42
CA ILE A 47 -6.67 6.20 25.23
C ILE A 47 -6.63 7.46 24.35
N THR A 48 -5.80 7.45 23.31
CA THR A 48 -5.47 8.65 22.52
C THR A 48 -6.23 8.76 21.20
N LYS A 49 -7.05 7.75 20.87
CA LYS A 49 -7.77 7.65 19.57
C LYS A 49 -6.84 7.72 18.35
N THR A 50 -5.55 7.46 18.54
CA THR A 50 -4.59 7.46 17.43
C THR A 50 -4.82 6.22 16.57
N PRO A 51 -5.03 6.36 15.25
CA PRO A 51 -5.18 5.24 14.34
C PRO A 51 -3.83 4.53 14.10
N GLU A 52 -3.88 3.21 14.02
CA GLU A 52 -2.71 2.38 13.71
C GLU A 52 -2.44 2.32 12.21
N TYR A 53 -1.68 3.30 11.67
CA TYR A 53 -1.28 3.30 10.24
C TYR A 53 -0.06 2.45 9.92
N LYS A 54 0.66 1.97 10.95
CA LYS A 54 1.95 1.28 10.76
C LYS A 54 1.81 -0.20 10.44
N TYR A 55 0.65 -0.80 10.73
CA TYR A 55 0.44 -2.23 10.57
C TYR A 55 -0.90 -2.52 9.89
N CYS A 56 -0.86 -3.26 8.80
CA CYS A 56 -2.05 -3.69 8.09
C CYS A 56 -1.76 -5.02 7.37
N ALA A 57 -2.68 -5.98 7.51
CA ALA A 57 -2.59 -7.24 6.79
C ALA A 57 -3.01 -7.03 5.33
N VAL A 58 -2.04 -7.17 4.42
CA VAL A 58 -2.24 -6.97 2.99
C VAL A 58 -1.83 -8.21 2.20
N ARG A 59 -2.55 -8.47 1.10
CA ARG A 59 -2.24 -9.49 0.10
C ARG A 59 -1.78 -8.81 -1.18
N VAL A 60 -0.57 -9.14 -1.62
CA VAL A 60 -0.03 -8.63 -2.89
C VAL A 60 -0.35 -9.63 -3.99
N GLU A 61 -0.96 -9.13 -5.06
CA GLU A 61 -1.31 -9.91 -6.25
C GLU A 61 -0.62 -9.33 -7.48
N PRO A 62 0.03 -10.18 -8.31
CA PRO A 62 0.56 -9.72 -9.58
C PRO A 62 -0.60 -9.32 -10.49
N ASN A 63 -0.45 -8.19 -11.19
CA ASN A 63 -1.37 -7.85 -12.27
C ASN A 63 -0.86 -8.58 -13.53
N CYS A 64 -1.53 -9.66 -13.93
CA CYS A 64 -1.13 -10.59 -14.99
C CYS A 64 -1.17 -9.99 -16.43
N GLY A 65 -1.02 -8.67 -16.59
CA GLY A 65 -1.27 -7.98 -17.85
C GLY A 65 -0.19 -7.01 -18.34
N SER A 66 0.96 -6.88 -17.69
CA SER A 66 1.91 -5.83 -18.10
C SER A 66 3.39 -6.25 -18.08
N ALA A 67 3.84 -6.78 -19.23
CA ALA A 67 5.22 -6.69 -19.71
C ALA A 67 5.72 -5.24 -19.91
N ARG A 68 4.89 -4.25 -19.56
CA ARG A 68 5.21 -2.84 -19.42
C ARG A 68 4.54 -2.31 -18.15
N CYS A 69 5.07 -2.62 -16.96
CA CYS A 69 4.77 -1.81 -15.77
C CYS A 69 5.55 -0.47 -15.87
N GLY A 70 5.34 0.19 -17.00
CA GLY A 70 5.85 1.49 -17.35
C GLY A 70 5.26 2.54 -16.43
N THR A 71 5.89 3.68 -16.46
CA THR A 71 5.92 4.59 -15.35
C THR A 71 4.61 5.36 -15.18
N VAL A 72 3.71 4.86 -14.32
CA VAL A 72 2.61 5.61 -13.66
C VAL A 72 3.24 6.66 -12.74
N CYS A 73 4.02 7.60 -13.30
CA CYS A 73 4.55 8.77 -12.60
C CYS A 73 3.36 9.70 -12.41
N HIS A 74 2.46 9.34 -11.48
CA HIS A 74 1.39 10.24 -11.15
C HIS A 74 1.91 11.15 -10.07
N ARG A 75 2.01 12.42 -10.46
CA ARG A 75 2.56 13.55 -9.71
C ARG A 75 2.43 13.32 -8.20
N ARG A 76 3.59 13.32 -7.55
CA ARG A 76 3.71 13.72 -6.16
C ARG A 76 3.00 15.08 -6.09
N ILE A 77 2.14 15.33 -5.09
CA ILE A 77 1.64 16.69 -4.84
C ILE A 77 2.78 17.69 -4.97
#